data_AF-A0A8D8Z2N3-F1
#
_entry.id   AF-A0A8D8Z2N3-F1
#
_cell.length_a   1.000
_cell.length_b   1.000
_cell.length_c   1.000
_cell.angle_alpha   90.00
_cell.angle_beta   90.00
_cell.angle_gamma   90.00
#
_symmetry.space_group_name_H-M   'P 1'
#
loop_
_entity.id
_entity.type
_entity.pdbx_description
1 polymer ?
#
loop_
_entity_poly.entity_id
_entity_poly.type
_entity_poly.pdbx_seq_one_letter_code
_entity_poly.pdbx_strand_id
1 'polypeptide(L)'
;SSLAGLSGLANKSPYSASKFGIAGMMDALVEELRGSSPGVKFTTVHPYFVNTRPDLPEHLHLRLPQLDAAFTAKEIIRAMLEEKEAVSIPRHLYFFVHLLRWVIIEVEALFLKPRCITALVERNVKFSFYKT
;
A
#
# COMPACT_ATOMS: atom_id res chain seq x y z
N SER A 1 -1.84 -7.73 -6.32
CA SER A 1 -1.68 -6.36 -5.79
C SER A 1 -0.19 -6.12 -5.47
N SER A 2 0.19 -5.13 -4.65
CA SER A 2 1.56 -4.84 -4.15
C SER A 2 1.47 -4.17 -2.77
N LEU A 3 2.58 -4.09 -2.00
CA LEU A 3 2.63 -3.26 -0.79
C LEU A 3 2.36 -1.77 -1.08
N ALA A 4 2.62 -1.32 -2.32
CA ALA A 4 2.21 0.00 -2.80
C ALA A 4 0.68 0.20 -2.90
N GLY A 5 -0.11 -0.87 -2.75
CA GLY A 5 -1.56 -0.82 -2.63
C GLY A 5 -2.07 -0.69 -1.20
N LEU A 6 -1.17 -0.66 -0.21
CA LEU A 6 -1.47 -0.42 1.21
C LEU A 6 -0.83 0.88 1.73
N SER A 7 0.30 1.29 1.14
CA SER A 7 1.00 2.54 1.46
C SER A 7 1.56 3.18 0.18
N GLY A 8 1.45 4.49 0.04
CA GLY A 8 1.88 5.21 -1.16
C GLY A 8 3.41 5.29 -1.28
N LEU A 9 3.92 5.16 -2.50
CA LEU A 9 5.34 5.37 -2.80
C LEU A 9 5.55 6.72 -3.47
N ALA A 10 6.49 7.52 -2.92
CA ALA A 10 6.95 8.74 -3.57
C ALA A 10 7.48 8.44 -4.98
N ASN A 11 7.21 9.34 -5.94
CA ASN A 11 7.59 9.22 -7.35
C ASN A 11 7.00 8.00 -8.10
N LYS A 12 6.02 7.31 -7.51
CA LYS A 12 5.29 6.19 -8.13
C LYS A 12 3.78 6.31 -7.89
N SER A 13 3.25 7.53 -8.00
CA SER A 13 1.83 7.84 -7.82
C SER A 13 0.90 7.01 -8.73
N PRO A 14 1.08 6.93 -10.07
CA PRO A 14 0.18 6.15 -10.92
C PRO A 14 0.24 4.65 -10.61
N TYR A 15 1.42 4.11 -10.31
CA TYR A 15 1.58 2.72 -9.89
C TYR A 15 0.86 2.44 -8.58
N SER A 16 1.02 3.31 -7.58
CA SER A 16 0.36 3.17 -6.28
C SER A 16 -1.16 3.23 -6.47
N ALA A 17 -1.68 4.22 -7.20
CA ALA A 17 -3.10 4.34 -7.49
C ALA A 17 -3.70 3.06 -8.11
N SER A 18 -3.04 2.46 -9.11
CA SER A 18 -3.50 1.21 -9.69
C SER A 18 -3.50 0.05 -8.69
N LYS A 19 -2.51 -0.04 -7.79
CA LYS A 19 -2.42 -1.11 -6.79
C LYS A 19 -3.45 -0.93 -5.66
N PHE A 20 -3.75 0.30 -5.27
CA PHE A 20 -4.86 0.63 -4.36
C PHE A 20 -6.21 0.30 -5.00
N GLY A 21 -6.42 0.65 -6.27
CA GLY A 21 -7.65 0.35 -7.00
C GLY A 21 -7.93 -1.15 -7.09
N ILE A 22 -6.91 -1.96 -7.41
CA ILE A 22 -7.05 -3.42 -7.42
C ILE A 22 -7.37 -3.96 -6.02
N ALA A 23 -6.71 -3.45 -4.97
CA ALA A 23 -6.98 -3.89 -3.60
C ALA A 23 -8.45 -3.64 -3.21
N GLY A 24 -8.94 -2.42 -3.40
CA GLY A 24 -10.33 -2.07 -3.08
C GLY A 24 -11.35 -2.82 -3.94
N MET A 25 -11.06 -3.03 -5.22
CA MET A 25 -11.94 -3.81 -6.11
C MET A 25 -12.05 -5.27 -5.65
N MET A 26 -10.94 -5.90 -5.25
CA MET A 26 -10.96 -7.28 -4.77
C MET A 26 -11.71 -7.39 -3.43
N ASP A 27 -11.54 -6.44 -2.51
CA ASP A 27 -12.26 -6.41 -1.24
C ASP A 27 -13.77 -6.29 -1.45
N ALA A 28 -14.21 -5.41 -2.36
CA ALA A 28 -15.61 -5.26 -2.71
C ALA A 28 -16.18 -6.56 -3.33
N LEU A 29 -15.45 -7.18 -4.25
CA LEU A 29 -15.87 -8.41 -4.93
C LEU A 29 -16.02 -9.59 -3.95
N VAL A 30 -15.14 -9.69 -2.96
CA VAL A 30 -15.23 -10.71 -1.90
C VAL A 30 -16.53 -10.54 -1.11
N GLU A 31 -16.88 -9.31 -0.75
CA GLU A 31 -18.10 -9.04 0.03
C GLU A 31 -19.37 -9.32 -0.80
N GLU A 32 -19.39 -8.93 -2.08
CA GLU A 32 -20.50 -9.20 -2.98
C GLU A 32 -20.76 -10.70 -3.18
N LEU A 33 -19.69 -11.51 -3.21
CA LEU A 33 -19.77 -12.94 -3.49
C LEU A 33 -19.80 -13.83 -2.24
N ARG A 34 -19.62 -13.26 -1.04
CA ARG A 34 -19.61 -13.99 0.24
C ARG A 34 -20.85 -14.86 0.46
N GLY A 35 -22.02 -14.42 0.00
CA GLY A 35 -23.28 -15.18 0.09
C GLY A 35 -23.74 -15.86 -1.20
N SER A 36 -23.28 -15.38 -2.36
CA SER A 36 -23.84 -15.77 -3.67
C SER A 36 -23.12 -16.93 -4.34
N SER A 37 -21.83 -17.14 -4.05
CA SER A 37 -21.04 -18.20 -4.67
C SER A 37 -19.98 -18.75 -3.71
N PRO A 38 -20.37 -19.65 -2.78
CA PRO A 38 -19.46 -20.15 -1.74
C PRO A 38 -18.27 -20.97 -2.29
N GLY A 39 -18.35 -21.41 -3.56
CA GLY A 39 -17.32 -22.19 -4.24
C GLY A 39 -16.21 -21.36 -4.90
N VAL A 40 -16.34 -20.03 -4.99
CA VAL A 40 -15.31 -19.16 -5.56
C VAL A 40 -14.56 -18.47 -4.43
N LYS A 41 -13.25 -18.74 -4.32
CA LYS A 41 -12.36 -18.12 -3.35
C LYS A 41 -11.47 -17.09 -4.03
N PHE A 42 -11.27 -15.96 -3.38
CA PHE A 42 -10.38 -14.90 -3.84
C PHE A 42 -9.16 -14.83 -2.95
N THR A 43 -7.99 -14.59 -3.56
CA THR A 43 -6.74 -14.42 -2.84
C THR A 43 -6.00 -13.20 -3.38
N THR A 44 -5.93 -12.15 -2.58
CA THR A 44 -5.24 -10.91 -2.92
C THR A 44 -3.84 -10.90 -2.31
N VAL A 45 -2.82 -10.96 -3.15
CA VAL A 45 -1.41 -10.94 -2.68
C VAL A 45 -0.77 -9.57 -2.87
N HIS A 46 -0.05 -9.13 -1.83
CA HIS A 46 0.72 -7.90 -1.74
C HIS A 46 2.20 -8.22 -1.52
N PRO A 47 2.95 -8.57 -2.58
CA PRO A 47 4.38 -8.78 -2.46
C PRO A 47 5.11 -7.45 -2.17
N TYR A 48 6.17 -7.55 -1.38
CA TYR A 48 7.25 -6.56 -1.34
C TYR A 48 8.07 -6.63 -2.63
N PHE A 49 9.04 -5.75 -2.80
CA PHE A 49 9.87 -5.69 -4.01
C PHE A 49 10.47 -7.04 -4.33
N VAL A 50 10.09 -7.58 -5.49
CA VAL A 50 10.56 -8.86 -6.01
C VAL A 50 11.62 -8.58 -7.07
N ASN A 51 12.76 -9.24 -6.96
CA ASN A 51 13.80 -9.23 -7.97
C ASN A 51 13.33 -10.04 -9.20
N THR A 52 12.54 -9.41 -10.05
CA THR A 52 12.00 -10.03 -11.26
C THR A 52 12.97 -9.96 -12.45
N ARG A 53 13.95 -9.05 -12.39
CA ARG A 53 14.99 -8.86 -13.40
C ARG A 53 16.31 -8.51 -12.72
N PRO A 54 17.20 -9.50 -12.51
CA PRO A 54 18.52 -9.22 -11.95
C PRO A 54 19.36 -8.31 -12.88
N ASP A 55 18.99 -8.26 -14.16
CA ASP A 55 19.69 -7.53 -15.22
C ASP A 55 19.38 -6.03 -15.23
N LEU A 56 18.32 -5.60 -14.53
CA LEU A 56 17.89 -4.21 -14.51
C LEU A 56 18.03 -3.66 -13.08
N PRO A 57 19.05 -2.82 -12.81
CA PRO A 57 19.17 -2.20 -11.49
C PRO A 57 17.99 -1.26 -11.29
N GLU A 58 17.01 -1.68 -10.48
CA GLU A 58 16.03 -0.76 -9.96
C GLU A 58 16.76 0.23 -9.05
N HIS A 59 16.85 1.51 -9.47
CA HIS A 59 17.37 2.63 -8.67
C HIS A 59 16.41 2.99 -7.53
N LEU A 60 16.06 2.00 -6.72
CA LEU A 60 15.20 2.17 -5.58
C LEU A 60 16.01 1.88 -4.33
N HIS A 61 16.26 2.93 -3.56
CA HIS A 61 16.87 2.81 -2.23
C HIS A 61 15.86 2.14 -1.29
N LEU A 62 15.80 0.82 -1.36
CA LEU A 62 14.97 0.00 -0.51
C LEU A 62 15.62 -0.13 0.86
N ARG A 63 14.83 0.07 1.91
CA ARG A 63 15.27 -0.17 3.30
C ARG A 63 15.37 -1.66 3.63
N LEU A 64 14.74 -2.51 2.83
CA LEU A 64 14.70 -3.95 3.01
C LEU A 64 15.22 -4.65 1.75
N PRO A 65 15.82 -5.84 1.89
CA PRO A 65 16.32 -6.61 0.75
C PRO A 65 15.20 -7.00 -0.21
N GLN A 66 15.54 -7.11 -1.50
CA GLN A 66 14.62 -7.61 -2.51
C GLN A 66 14.30 -9.09 -2.27
N LEU A 67 13.07 -9.48 -2.54
CA LEU A 67 12.63 -10.87 -2.48
C LEU A 67 13.04 -11.62 -3.75
N ASP A 68 13.41 -12.88 -3.57
CA ASP A 68 13.57 -13.79 -4.70
C ASP A 68 12.21 -14.09 -5.36
N ALA A 69 12.22 -14.19 -6.70
CA ALA A 69 11.03 -14.43 -7.49
C ALA A 69 10.47 -15.84 -7.30
N ALA A 70 11.35 -16.85 -7.23
CA ALA A 70 10.94 -18.24 -7.02
C ALA A 70 10.33 -18.43 -5.63
N PHE A 71 10.95 -17.83 -4.60
CA PHE A 71 10.38 -17.78 -3.26
C PHE A 71 9.00 -17.12 -3.23
N THR A 72 8.86 -15.95 -3.86
CA THR A 72 7.59 -15.20 -3.89
C THR A 72 6.49 -16.01 -4.59
N ALA A 73 6.79 -16.64 -5.72
CA ALA A 73 5.84 -17.48 -6.44
C ALA A 73 5.37 -18.67 -5.57
N LYS A 74 6.29 -19.32 -4.86
CA LYS A 74 5.97 -20.42 -3.94
C LYS A 74 5.01 -19.97 -2.84
N GLU A 75 5.25 -18.81 -2.24
CA GLU A 75 4.38 -18.27 -1.19
C GLU A 75 3.01 -17.82 -1.72
N ILE A 76 2.92 -17.32 -2.96
CA ILE A 76 1.64 -17.02 -3.63
C ILE A 76 0.81 -18.29 -3.78
N ILE A 77 1.38 -19.36 -4.35
CA ILE A 77 0.69 -20.63 -4.56
C ILE A 77 0.22 -21.19 -3.22
N ARG A 78 1.09 -21.14 -2.20
CA ARG A 78 0.73 -21.56 -0.85
C ARG A 78 -0.46 -20.76 -0.29
N ALA A 79 -0.47 -19.44 -0.46
CA ALA A 79 -1.59 -18.61 0.00
C ALA A 79 -2.91 -18.95 -0.69
N MET A 80 -2.87 -19.29 -1.98
CA MET A 80 -4.05 -19.74 -2.73
C MET A 80 -4.56 -21.09 -2.23
N LEU A 81 -3.66 -22.05 -1.97
CA LEU A 81 -4.01 -23.38 -1.44
C LEU A 81 -4.56 -23.31 -0.01
N GLU A 82 -4.12 -22.33 0.78
CA GLU A 82 -4.61 -22.07 2.14
C GLU A 82 -5.88 -21.19 2.16
N GLU A 83 -6.46 -20.85 1.00
CA GLU A 83 -7.65 -20.01 0.84
C GLU A 83 -7.59 -18.67 1.60
N LYS A 84 -6.41 -18.03 1.62
CA LYS A 84 -6.24 -16.76 2.32
C LYS A 84 -6.79 -15.60 1.48
N GLU A 85 -7.67 -14.79 2.07
CA GLU A 85 -8.28 -13.63 1.40
C GLU A 85 -7.25 -12.54 1.05
N ALA A 86 -6.36 -12.20 1.99
CA ALA A 86 -5.30 -11.21 1.80
C ALA A 86 -3.97 -11.63 2.44
N VAL A 87 -2.86 -11.55 1.70
CA VAL A 87 -1.52 -11.93 2.18
C VAL A 87 -0.45 -10.95 1.72
N SER A 88 0.43 -10.50 2.64
CA SER A 88 1.69 -9.85 2.26
C SER A 88 2.83 -10.84 2.18
N ILE A 89 3.77 -10.60 1.28
CA ILE A 89 5.03 -11.37 1.21
C ILE A 89 6.18 -10.39 1.40
N PRO A 90 7.05 -10.56 2.41
CA PRO A 90 6.97 -11.55 3.48
C PRO A 90 5.87 -11.20 4.51
N ARG A 91 5.34 -12.23 5.19
CA ARG A 91 4.12 -12.16 6.02
C ARG A 91 4.19 -11.18 7.19
N HIS A 92 5.38 -11.00 7.77
CA HIS A 92 5.58 -10.09 8.90
C HIS A 92 5.44 -8.61 8.50
N LEU A 93 5.72 -8.26 7.24
CA LEU A 93 5.63 -6.87 6.79
C LEU A 93 4.20 -6.32 6.79
N TYR A 94 3.18 -7.16 6.63
CA TYR A 94 1.80 -6.72 6.79
C TYR A 94 1.60 -6.06 8.14
N PHE A 95 1.94 -6.78 9.21
CA PHE A 95 1.79 -6.28 10.58
C PHE A 95 2.63 -5.03 10.82
N PHE A 96 3.89 -5.00 10.35
CA PHE A 96 4.75 -3.83 10.49
C PHE A 96 4.23 -2.59 9.75
N VAL A 97 3.74 -2.73 8.51
CA VAL A 97 3.19 -1.61 7.74
C VAL A 97 1.91 -1.07 8.39
N HIS A 98 1.04 -1.96 8.86
CA HIS A 98 -0.15 -1.54 9.60
C HIS A 98 0.22 -0.87 10.92
N LEU A 99 1.10 -1.46 11.73
CA LEU A 99 1.57 -0.90 12.99
C LEU A 99 2.24 0.47 12.80
N LEU A 100 3.14 0.60 11.83
CA LEU A 100 3.79 1.87 11.51
C LEU A 100 2.76 2.91 11.05
N ARG A 101 1.76 2.52 10.26
CA ARG A 101 0.68 3.44 9.86
C ARG A 101 -0.12 3.93 11.07
N TRP A 102 -0.44 3.04 12.00
CA TRP A 102 -1.08 3.41 13.27
C TRP A 102 -0.22 4.40 14.07
N VAL A 103 1.07 4.12 14.25
CA VAL A 103 1.98 4.99 15.01
C VAL A 103 2.23 6.33 14.31
N ILE A 104 2.39 6.34 12.98
CA ILE A 104 2.69 7.56 12.21
C ILE A 104 1.48 8.50 12.19
N ILE A 105 0.25 7.99 12.07
CA ILE A 105 -0.96 8.83 12.11
C ILE A 105 -1.09 9.52 13.47
N GLU A 106 -0.84 8.81 14.57
CA GLU A 106 -0.90 9.37 15.92
C GLU A 106 0.19 10.43 16.16
N VAL A 107 1.43 10.16 15.70
CA VAL A 107 2.54 11.13 15.84
C VAL A 107 2.30 12.38 14.99
N GLU A 108 1.78 12.25 13.77
CA GLU A 108 1.44 13.38 12.91
C GLU A 108 0.29 14.21 13.50
N ALA A 109 -0.74 13.56 14.07
CA ALA A 109 -1.82 14.21 14.80
C ALA A 109 -1.34 14.94 16.08
N LEU A 110 -0.33 14.40 16.76
CA LEU A 110 0.25 14.98 17.98
C LEU A 110 1.20 16.16 17.67
N PHE A 111 1.96 16.12 16.57
CA PHE A 111 2.97 17.14 16.23
C PHE A 111 2.50 18.25 15.26
N LEU A 112 1.50 18.01 14.39
CA LEU A 112 1.02 19.04 13.45
C LEU A 112 -0.13 19.92 13.97
N LYS A 113 -0.72 19.61 15.13
CA LYS A 113 -1.81 20.39 15.70
C LYS A 113 -1.49 21.89 15.92
N PRO A 114 -0.25 22.34 16.21
CA PRO A 114 0.05 23.77 16.28
C PRO A 114 0.50 24.40 14.94
N ARG A 115 0.80 23.64 13.87
CA ARG A 115 1.33 24.23 12.60
C ARG A 115 0.27 24.44 11.52
N CYS A 116 -0.82 23.68 11.51
CA CYS A 116 -1.84 23.80 10.45
C CYS A 116 -2.65 25.09 10.53
N ILE A 117 -2.87 25.66 11.72
CA ILE A 117 -3.64 26.91 11.87
C ILE A 117 -2.84 28.12 11.35
N THR A 118 -1.54 28.20 11.63
CA THR A 118 -0.70 29.34 11.24
C THR A 118 -0.47 29.39 9.72
N ALA A 119 -0.30 28.24 9.06
CA ALA A 119 -0.10 28.19 7.61
C ALA A 119 -1.36 28.51 6.78
N LEU A 120 -2.56 28.27 7.35
CA LEU A 120 -3.83 28.63 6.73
C LEU A 120 -4.13 30.14 6.82
N VAL A 121 -3.69 30.80 7.89
CA VAL A 121 -3.78 32.27 8.01
C VAL A 121 -2.84 32.96 7.02
N GLU A 122 -1.60 32.49 6.86
CA GLU A 122 -0.65 33.11 5.91
C GLU A 122 -1.02 32.90 4.43
N ARG A 123 -1.64 31.77 4.08
CA ARG A 123 -2.12 31.53 2.70
C ARG A 123 -3.35 32.35 2.32
N ASN A 124 -4.24 32.66 3.27
CA ASN A 124 -5.40 33.51 3.00
C ASN A 124 -5.05 35.00 2.84
N VAL A 125 -3.97 35.48 3.46
CA VAL A 125 -3.50 36.86 3.25
C VAL A 125 -2.87 37.05 1.86
N LYS A 126 -2.19 36.04 1.32
CA LYS A 126 -1.54 36.14 -0.01
C LYS A 126 -2.50 36.06 -1.20
N PHE A 127 -3.66 35.41 -1.05
CA PHE A 127 -4.64 35.31 -2.15
C PHE A 127 -5.39 36.60 -2.45
N SER A 128 -5.41 37.58 -1.54
CA SER A 128 -6.10 38.86 -1.75
C SER A 128 -5.32 39.86 -2.62
N PHE A 129 -4.05 39.61 -2.95
CA PHE A 129 -3.19 40.55 -3.69
C PHE A 129 -3.06 40.27 -5.20
N TYR A 130 -3.66 39.20 -5.72
CA TYR A 130 -3.58 38.83 -7.14
C TYR A 130 -4.89 39.08 -7.92
N LYS A 131 -5.72 40.00 -7.44
CA LYS A 131 -6.97 40.38 -8.12
C LYS A 131 -7.10 41.91 -8.20
N THR A 132 -6.23 42.53 -8.99
CA THR A 132 -6.39 43.87 -9.57
C THR A 132 -5.61 43.93 -10.87
#